data_AF-A0A5A7N4P3-F1
#
_entry.id   AF-A0A5A7N4P3-F1
#
_cell.length_a   1.000
_cell.length_b   1.000
_cell.length_c   1.000
_cell.angle_alpha   90.00
_cell.angle_beta   90.00
_cell.angle_gamma   90.00
#
_symmetry.space_group_name_H-M   'P 1'
#
loop_
_entity.id
_entity.type
_entity.pdbx_description
1 polymer ?
#
loop_
_entity_poly.entity_id
_entity_poly.type
_entity_poly.pdbx_seq_one_letter_code
_entity_poly.pdbx_strand_id
1 'polypeptide(L)' 'MATEDVVYLLQQSGLESGLDLDELIHAAHWLEQIMEKPLPSMLARAGGFPQAQSA' A
#
# COMPACT_ATOMS: atom_id res chain seq x y z
N MET A 1 -0.09 9.62 -6.20
CA MET A 1 0.85 8.81 -5.41
C MET A 1 0.21 8.66 -4.04
N ALA A 2 -0.03 7.42 -3.61
CA ALA A 2 -0.75 7.11 -2.38
C ALA A 2 0.23 6.85 -1.20
N THR A 3 -0.26 6.83 0.04
CA THR A 3 0.59 6.71 1.24
C THR A 3 1.26 5.34 1.31
N GLU A 4 0.53 4.29 0.99
CA GLU A 4 1.00 2.91 0.87
C GLU A 4 2.13 2.77 -0.16
N ASP A 5 2.07 3.52 -1.28
CA ASP A 5 3.12 3.48 -2.30
C ASP A 5 4.46 3.99 -1.71
N VAL A 6 4.40 5.03 -0.87
CA VAL A 6 5.59 5.60 -0.21
C VAL A 6 6.10 4.66 0.88
N VAL A 7 5.20 4.10 1.70
CA VAL A 7 5.58 3.17 2.76
C VAL A 7 6.24 1.91 2.19
N TYR A 8 5.73 1.39 1.09
CA TYR A 8 6.35 0.26 0.39
C TYR A 8 7.78 0.60 -0.09
N LEU A 9 7.98 1.77 -0.70
CA LEU A 9 9.32 2.20 -1.14
C LEU A 9 10.29 2.38 0.03
N LEU A 10 9.80 2.84 1.20
CA LEU A 10 10.60 2.92 2.42
C LEU A 10 10.99 1.52 2.91
N GLN A 11 10.04 0.59 3.00
CA GLN A 11 10.35 -0.79 3.40
C GLN A 11 11.34 -1.47 2.44
N GLN A 12 11.17 -1.28 1.13
CA GLN A 12 12.07 -1.84 0.12
C GLN A 12 13.48 -1.23 0.17
N SER A 13 13.63 -0.01 0.70
CA SER A 13 14.92 0.64 0.95
C SER A 13 15.52 0.31 2.31
N GLY A 14 14.89 -0.58 3.10
CA GLY A 14 15.34 -0.96 4.43
C GLY A 14 15.04 0.08 5.51
N LEU A 15 14.14 1.02 5.23
CA LEU A 15 13.70 2.06 6.16
C LEU A 15 12.34 1.70 6.76
N GLU A 16 12.28 1.64 8.07
CA GLU A 16 11.03 1.41 8.80
C GLU A 16 10.19 2.70 8.86
N SER A 17 8.93 2.61 8.45
CA SER A 17 7.95 3.70 8.58
C SER A 17 7.15 3.63 9.90
N GLY A 18 7.18 2.47 10.57
CA GLY A 18 6.30 2.17 11.71
C GLY A 18 4.83 1.96 11.33
N LEU A 19 4.50 1.94 10.04
CA LEU A 19 3.15 1.72 9.53
C LEU A 19 3.02 0.31 8.97
N ASP A 20 1.89 -0.33 9.22
CA ASP A 20 1.52 -1.61 8.63
C ASP A 20 1.03 -1.40 7.19
N LEU A 21 1.72 -2.03 6.24
CA LEU A 21 1.43 -1.86 4.82
C LEU A 21 0.10 -2.52 4.42
N ASP A 22 -0.25 -3.65 5.02
CA ASP A 22 -1.47 -4.39 4.71
C ASP A 22 -2.70 -3.63 5.22
N GLU A 23 -2.60 -3.04 6.41
CA GLU A 23 -3.65 -2.14 6.94
C GLU A 23 -3.83 -0.88 6.09
N LEU A 24 -2.74 -0.31 5.56
CA LEU A 24 -2.82 0.84 4.64
C LEU A 24 -3.52 0.48 3.32
N ILE A 25 -3.24 -0.71 2.76
CA ILE A 25 -3.91 -1.19 1.55
C ILE A 25 -5.40 -1.43 1.82
N HIS A 26 -5.74 -2.02 2.98
CA HIS A 26 -7.14 -2.19 3.39
C HIS A 26 -7.85 -0.83 3.49
N ALA A 27 -7.25 0.14 4.17
CA ALA A 27 -7.80 1.47 4.31
C ALA A 27 -8.02 2.16 2.95
N ALA A 28 -7.11 1.96 1.98
CA ALA A 28 -7.26 2.45 0.62
C ALA A 28 -8.47 1.83 -0.09
N HIS A 29 -8.66 0.50 0.00
CA HIS A 29 -9.84 -0.16 -0.56
C HIS A 29 -11.14 0.31 0.08
N TRP A 30 -11.16 0.46 1.40
CA TRP A 30 -12.31 1.02 2.11
C TRP A 30 -12.66 2.43 1.63
N LEU A 31 -11.64 3.28 1.45
CA LEU A 31 -11.83 4.65 0.97
C LEU A 31 -12.32 4.70 -0.49
N GLU A 32 -11.86 3.81 -1.37
CA GLU A 32 -12.39 3.68 -2.74
C GLU A 32 -13.90 3.43 -2.77
N GLN A 33 -14.41 2.61 -1.84
CA GLN A 33 -15.85 2.35 -1.74
C GLN A 33 -16.63 3.60 -1.33
N ILE A 34 -16.08 4.41 -0.42
CA ILE A 34 -16.72 5.66 0.02
C ILE A 34 -16.69 6.72 -1.07
N MET A 35 -15.58 6.82 -1.80
CA MET A 35 -15.41 7.83 -2.83
C MET A 35 -16.12 7.48 -4.14
N GLU A 36 -16.63 6.24 -4.28
CA GLU A 36 -17.27 5.69 -5.48
C GLU A 36 -16.42 5.89 -6.75
N LYS A 37 -15.10 5.92 -6.59
CA LYS A 37 -14.12 6.12 -7.66
C LYS A 37 -12.80 5.42 -7.31
N PRO A 38 -12.05 4.95 -8.32
CA PRO A 38 -10.76 4.34 -8.10
C PRO A 38 -9.76 5.36 -7.54
N LEU A 39 -8.98 4.95 -6.54
CA LEU A 39 -7.87 5.74 -6.02
C LEU A 39 -6.64 5.58 -6.93
N PRO A 40 -5.77 6.60 -6.99
CA PRO A 40 -4.51 6.52 -7.73
C PRO A 40 -3.43 5.79 -6.90
N SER A 41 -3.77 4.60 -6.39
CA SER A 41 -2.88 3.71 -5.63
C SER A 41 -2.40 2.57 -6.54
N MET A 42 -1.10 2.35 -6.62
CA MET A 42 -0.56 1.24 -7.41
C MET A 42 -0.69 -0.08 -6.66
N LEU A 43 -0.52 -0.06 -5.34
CA LEU A 43 -0.60 -1.25 -4.49
C LEU A 43 -2.02 -1.77 -4.30
N ALA A 44 -2.99 -0.88 -4.07
CA ALA A 44 -4.40 -1.26 -3.95
C ALA A 44 -4.91 -1.90 -5.25
N ARG A 45 -4.45 -1.42 -6.41
CA ARG A 45 -4.82 -1.97 -7.72
C ARG A 45 -4.11 -3.28 -8.07
N ALA A 46 -2.91 -3.50 -7.56
CA ALA A 46 -2.13 -4.71 -7.82
C ALA A 46 -2.53 -5.90 -6.92
N GLY A 47 -3.37 -5.68 -5.90
CA GLY A 47 -3.78 -6.74 -4.96
C GLY A 47 -2.71 -7.08 -3.93
N GLY A 48 -1.84 -6.12 -3.59
CA GLY A 48 -0.62 -6.37 -2.82
C GLY A 48 0.54 -6.77 -3.73
N PHE A 49 1.65 -6.03 -3.68
CA PHE A 49 2.85 -6.39 -4.44
C PHE A 49 3.46 -7.67 -3.86
N PRO A 50 4.13 -8.55 -4.66
CA PRO A 50 4.78 -9.74 -4.13
C PRO A 50 5.69 -9.36 -2.96
N GLN A 51 5.37 -9.88 -1.77
CA GLN A 51 6.23 -9.75 -0.60
C GLN A 51 7.58 -10.33 -1.00
N ALA A 52 8.63 -9.50 -0.92
CA ALA A 52 10.00 -9.96 -1.12
C ALA A 52 10.25 -11.09 -0.12
N GLN A 53 10.22 -12.32 -0.64
CA GLN A 53 10.40 -13.53 0.15
C GLN A 53 11.84 -13.48 0.66
N SER A 54 11.97 -13.06 1.92
CA SER A 54 13.25 -13.03 2.61
C SER A 54 13.59 -14.49 2.93
N ALA A 55 14.62 -15.01 2.26
CA ALA A 55 15.21 -16.31 2.55
C ALA A 55 16.04 -16.27 3.84
#